data_AF-A0A816B9G9-F1
#
_entry.id   AF-A0A816B9G9-F1
#
_cell.length_a   1.000
_cell.length_b   1.000
_cell.length_c   1.000
_cell.angle_alpha   90.00
_cell.angle_beta   90.00
_cell.angle_gamma   90.00
#
_symmetry.space_group_name_H-M   'P 1'
#
loop_
_entity.id
_entity.type
_entity.pdbx_description
1 polymer ?
#
loop_
_entity_poly.entity_id
_entity_poly.type
_entity_poly.pdbx_seq_one_letter_code
_entity_poly.pdbx_strand_id
1 'polypeptide(L)'
;YIRLPFNSEYPGQPSVLKSTAKDIVKFMKEAWNLKTPELIICVTGGAQELETIPTRIRDAFKRSLIAAAVTTGNKSKTHNLKKELVG
;
A
#
# COMPACT_ATOMS: atom_id res chain seq x y z
N TYR A 1 26.84 11.81 16.94
CA TYR A 1 26.86 10.93 15.76
C TYR A 1 27.72 9.72 16.07
N ILE A 2 27.11 8.54 16.23
CA ILE A 2 27.86 7.29 16.43
C ILE A 2 27.85 6.56 15.09
N ARG A 3 29.03 6.41 14.50
CA ARG A 3 29.28 5.64 13.29
C ARG A 3 29.50 4.19 13.70
N LEU A 4 28.55 3.31 13.42
CA LEU A 4 28.77 1.87 13.62
C LEU A 4 29.70 1.33 12.51
N PRO A 5 30.71 0.52 12.87
CA PRO A 5 31.59 -0.08 11.88
C PRO A 5 30.82 -1.12 11.08
N PHE A 6 30.92 -1.00 9.76
CA PHE A 6 30.48 -2.03 8.83
C PHE A 6 31.58 -3.10 8.84
N ASN A 7 31.40 -4.17 9.62
CA ASN A 7 32.21 -5.37 9.44
C ASN A 7 31.32 -6.60 9.34
N SER A 8 31.48 -7.28 8.21
CA SER A 8 30.89 -8.55 7.85
C SER A 8 31.38 -9.66 8.78
N GLU A 9 30.45 -10.52 9.19
CA GLU A 9 30.67 -11.85 9.78
C GLU A 9 31.06 -11.90 11.26
N TYR A 10 30.05 -11.95 12.13
CA TYR A 10 30.16 -12.50 13.48
C TYR A 10 29.65 -13.96 13.50
N PRO A 11 30.43 -14.94 14.01
CA PRO A 11 29.97 -16.31 14.13
C PRO A 11 28.98 -16.38 15.30
N GLY A 12 27.70 -16.65 15.00
CA GLY A 12 26.63 -16.78 16.01
C GLY A 12 25.48 -15.76 15.88
N GLN A 13 25.51 -14.87 14.88
CA GLN A 13 24.29 -14.14 14.53
C GLN A 13 23.28 -15.10 13.90
N PRO A 14 22.00 -15.12 14.33
CA PRO A 14 20.97 -15.82 13.57
C PRO A 14 21.05 -15.27 12.16
N SER A 15 21.30 -16.14 11.18
CA SER A 15 21.26 -15.79 9.77
C SER A 15 20.00 -14.97 9.58
N VAL A 16 20.14 -13.66 9.32
CA VAL A 16 18.99 -12.79 9.12
C VAL A 16 18.20 -13.44 8.00
N LEU A 17 17.08 -14.08 8.36
CA LEU A 17 16.30 -14.86 7.43
C LEU A 17 15.85 -13.88 6.37
N LYS A 18 16.45 -13.99 5.18
CA LYS A 18 16.14 -13.13 4.05
C LYS A 18 14.76 -13.54 3.56
N SER A 19 13.74 -12.88 4.07
CA SER A 19 12.37 -13.06 3.58
C SER A 19 12.29 -12.60 2.14
N THR A 20 11.72 -13.44 1.29
CA THR A 20 11.45 -13.10 -0.10
C THR A 20 10.09 -12.41 -0.21
N ALA A 21 9.84 -11.70 -1.32
CA ALA A 21 8.52 -11.15 -1.60
C ALA A 21 7.43 -12.23 -1.62
N LYS A 22 7.79 -13.46 -2.03
CA LYS A 22 6.88 -14.61 -2.05
C LYS A 22 6.42 -14.99 -0.64
N ASP A 23 7.33 -14.93 0.34
CA ASP A 23 7.01 -15.24 1.73
C ASP A 23 6.03 -14.20 2.31
N ILE A 24 6.22 -12.92 1.99
CA ILE A 24 5.33 -11.84 2.40
C ILE A 24 3.94 -12.00 1.78
N VAL A 25 3.85 -12.29 0.47
CA VAL A 25 2.57 -12.52 -0.22
C VAL A 25 1.85 -13.74 0.36
N LYS A 26 2.59 -14.82 0.64
CA LYS A 26 2.03 -16.02 1.29
C LYS A 26 1.46 -15.68 2.67
N PHE A 27 2.24 -14.96 3.49
CA PHE A 27 1.82 -14.53 4.82
C PHE A 27 0.56 -13.65 4.77
N MET A 28 0.50 -12.67 3.86
CA MET A 28 -0.68 -11.83 3.66
C MET A 28 -1.95 -12.64 3.31
N LYS A 29 -1.80 -13.70 2.51
CA LYS A 29 -2.93 -14.56 2.11
C LYS A 29 -3.36 -15.51 3.22
N GLU A 30 -2.41 -16.18 3.86
CA GLU A 30 -2.70 -17.28 4.79
C GLU A 30 -2.93 -16.79 6.22
N ALA A 31 -2.08 -15.88 6.73
CA ALA A 31 -2.17 -15.41 8.10
C ALA A 31 -3.14 -14.23 8.24
N TRP A 32 -3.17 -13.32 7.27
CA TRP A 32 -4.06 -12.15 7.30
C TRP A 32 -5.37 -12.35 6.53
N ASN A 33 -5.54 -13.52 5.87
CA ASN A 33 -6.74 -13.87 5.11
C ASN A 33 -7.11 -12.82 4.04
N LEU A 34 -6.10 -12.18 3.43
CA LEU A 34 -6.32 -11.21 2.35
C LEU A 34 -6.58 -11.92 1.03
N LYS A 35 -7.64 -11.49 0.33
CA LYS A 35 -7.91 -11.93 -1.04
C LYS A 35 -6.83 -11.40 -1.99
N THR A 36 -6.58 -12.14 -3.07
CA THR A 36 -5.72 -11.64 -4.15
C THR A 36 -6.39 -10.42 -4.80
N PRO A 37 -5.74 -9.25 -4.83
CA PRO A 37 -6.34 -8.05 -5.43
C PRO A 37 -6.37 -8.17 -6.96
N GLU A 38 -7.41 -7.59 -7.58
CA GLU A 38 -7.50 -7.47 -9.05
C GLU A 38 -6.65 -6.30 -9.61
N LEU A 39 -6.28 -5.35 -8.75
CA LEU A 39 -5.49 -4.18 -9.08
C LEU A 39 -4.62 -3.78 -7.88
N ILE A 40 -3.37 -3.42 -8.17
CA ILE A 40 -2.43 -2.89 -7.19
C ILE A 40 -2.18 -1.43 -7.53
N ILE A 41 -2.41 -0.53 -6.56
CA ILE A 41 -2.12 0.90 -6.70
C ILE A 41 -0.91 1.22 -5.81
N CYS A 42 0.18 1.66 -6.43
CA CYS A 42 1.37 2.11 -5.71
C CYS A 42 1.40 3.64 -5.70
N VAL A 43 1.37 4.25 -4.52
CA VAL A 43 1.52 5.70 -4.36
C VAL A 43 2.88 5.99 -3.77
N THR A 44 3.71 6.70 -4.52
CA THR A 44 5.06 7.11 -4.12
C THR A 44 5.15 8.64 -4.07
N GLY A 45 6.02 9.17 -3.24
CA GLY A 45 6.24 10.60 -3.11
C GLY A 45 7.49 10.93 -2.31
N GLY A 46 7.77 12.21 -2.13
CA GLY A 46 8.83 12.67 -1.23
C GLY A 46 8.41 12.55 0.24
N ALA A 47 9.38 12.40 1.14
CA ALA A 47 9.15 12.46 2.58
C ALA A 47 8.90 13.90 3.08
N GLN A 48 9.29 14.90 2.29
CA GLN A 48 9.07 16.31 2.59
C GLN A 48 7.61 16.67 2.38
N GLU A 49 7.06 17.43 3.32
CA GLU A 49 5.70 17.95 3.20
C GLU A 49 5.64 18.95 2.05
N LEU A 50 4.66 18.77 1.17
CA LEU A 50 4.37 19.76 0.14
C LEU A 50 3.64 20.93 0.80
N GLU A 51 4.34 22.06 0.95
CA GLU A 51 3.84 23.25 1.63
C GLU A 51 2.52 23.78 1.02
N THR A 52 2.24 23.52 -0.26
CA THR A 52 0.97 23.95 -0.86
C THR A 52 0.49 22.98 -1.94
N ILE A 53 -0.55 22.21 -1.61
CA ILE A 53 -1.39 21.52 -2.59
C ILE A 53 -2.75 22.24 -2.62
N PRO A 54 -3.20 22.76 -3.77
CA PRO A 54 -4.52 23.37 -3.86
C PRO A 54 -5.62 22.41 -3.39
N THR A 55 -6.52 22.88 -2.52
CA THR A 55 -7.59 22.07 -1.91
C THR A 55 -8.39 21.31 -2.95
N ARG A 56 -8.73 21.94 -4.08
CA ARG A 56 -9.46 21.31 -5.18
C ARG A 56 -8.75 20.08 -5.74
N ILE A 57 -7.43 20.13 -5.88
CA ILE A 57 -6.61 19.02 -6.39
C ILE A 57 -6.54 17.90 -5.35
N ARG A 58 -6.32 18.27 -4.08
CA ARG A 58 -6.29 17.31 -2.96
C ARG A 58 -7.60 16.53 -2.86
N ASP A 59 -8.73 17.21 -2.97
CA ASP A 59 -10.05 16.59 -2.81
C ASP A 59 -10.45 15.77 -4.05
N ALA A 60 -10.06 16.22 -5.25
CA ALA A 60 -10.21 15.42 -6.46
C ALA A 60 -9.36 14.13 -6.40
N PHE A 61 -8.09 14.24 -6.00
CA PHE A 61 -7.19 13.10 -5.85
C PHE A 61 -7.74 12.07 -4.85
N LYS A 62 -8.10 12.51 -3.62
CA LYS A 62 -8.69 11.64 -2.60
C LYS A 62 -9.92 10.89 -3.10
N ARG A 63 -10.89 11.61 -3.70
CA ARG A 63 -12.12 10.99 -4.22
C ARG A 63 -11.85 9.99 -5.32
N SER A 64 -10.98 10.34 -6.26
CA SER A 64 -10.65 9.46 -7.39
C SER A 64 -9.92 8.19 -6.97
N LEU A 65 -8.99 8.29 -6.01
CA LEU A 65 -8.24 7.14 -5.50
C LEU A 65 -9.15 6.16 -4.76
N ILE A 66 -10.04 6.67 -3.91
CA ILE A 66 -11.06 5.86 -3.22
C ILE A 66 -11.99 5.21 -4.25
N ALA A 67 -12.50 5.97 -5.21
CA ALA A 67 -13.39 5.44 -6.24
C ALA A 67 -12.72 4.31 -7.04
N ALA A 68 -11.46 4.46 -7.45
CA ALA A 68 -10.73 3.43 -8.18
C ALA A 68 -10.54 2.14 -7.36
N ALA A 69 -10.18 2.27 -6.08
CA ALA A 69 -9.99 1.13 -5.19
C ALA A 69 -11.31 0.37 -4.93
N VAL A 70 -12.40 1.09 -4.66
CA VAL A 70 -13.71 0.50 -4.36
C VAL A 70 -14.31 -0.17 -5.59
N THR A 71 -14.30 0.52 -6.73
CA THR A 71 -14.93 0.00 -7.97
C THR A 71 -14.20 -1.22 -8.51
N THR A 72 -12.87 -1.28 -8.35
CA THR A 72 -12.08 -2.41 -8.83
C THR A 72 -12.13 -3.61 -7.89
N GLY A 73 -12.11 -3.41 -6.57
CA GLY A 73 -12.19 -4.50 -5.60
C GLY A 73 -13.59 -5.09 -5.41
N ASN A 74 -14.64 -4.36 -5.80
CA ASN A 74 -16.05 -4.76 -5.67
C ASN A 74 -16.78 -4.87 -7.02
N LYS A 75 -16.10 -5.29 -8.10
CA LYS A 75 -16.77 -5.45 -9.41
C LYS A 75 -18.06 -6.27 -9.34
N SER A 76 -18.18 -7.18 -8.38
CA SER A 76 -19.38 -8.00 -8.14
C SER A 76 -20.59 -7.27 -7.49
N LYS A 77 -20.48 -5.99 -7.08
CA LYS A 77 -21.57 -5.22 -6.40
C LYS A 77 -21.93 -3.89 -7.09
N THR A 78 -21.41 -3.64 -8.30
CA THR A 78 -21.44 -2.31 -8.95
C THR A 78 -22.79 -1.86 -9.53
N HIS A 79 -23.90 -2.57 -9.31
CA HIS A 79 -25.23 -2.10 -9.73
C HIS A 79 -25.88 -1.07 -8.78
N ASN A 80 -25.38 -0.86 -7.55
CA ASN A 80 -26.09 -0.03 -6.56
C ASN A 80 -25.35 1.23 -6.08
N LEU A 81 -24.04 1.40 -6.34
CA LEU A 81 -23.26 2.53 -5.81
C LEU A 81 -23.42 3.85 -6.60
N LYS A 82 -24.07 3.84 -7.78
CA LYS A 82 -24.34 5.08 -8.53
C LYS A 82 -25.43 5.96 -7.90
N LYS A 83 -26.25 5.43 -6.97
CA LYS A 83 -27.34 6.18 -6.34
C LYS A 83 -26.93 6.99 -5.10
N GLU A 84 -25.80 6.68 -4.47
CA GLU A 84 -25.44 7.27 -3.17
C GLU A 84 -24.45 8.45 -3.28
N LEU A 85 -23.88 8.69 -4.47
CA LEU A 85 -22.93 9.77 -4.73
C LEU A 85 -23.53 10.98 -5.47
N VAL A 86 -24.84 10.96 -5.73
CA VAL A 86 -25.60 12.05 -6.37
C VAL A 86 -26.86 12.41 -5.55
N GLY A 87 -26.80 12.18 -4.23
CA GLY A 87 -27.79 12.64 -3.26
C GLY A 87 -27.24 13.80 -2.44
#